data_AF-A0A7K1GXR9-F1
#
_entry.id   AF-A0A7K1GXR9-F1
#
_cell.length_a   1.000
_cell.length_b   1.000
_cell.length_c   1.000
_cell.angle_alpha   90.00
_cell.angle_beta   90.00
_cell.angle_gamma   90.00
#
_symmetry.space_group_name_H-M   'P 1'
#
loop_
_entity.id
_entity.type
_entity.pdbx_description
1 polymer ?
#
loop_
_entity_poly.entity_id
_entity_poly.type
_entity_poly.pdbx_seq_one_letter_code
_entity_poly.pdbx_strand_id
1 'polypeptide(L)'
;MSSARARSNGGPQPVPGHEATAHAEAEHTTCASAGMPLTARVLFAVVDADGLLVRGLGAAAANRLRTGMYQVVFDQDVTGASLVGTVGLTGSSGLAPVGQIAVAGRTGIPNAVFVTTFDCAGSAADRPFHLAVLS
;
A
#
# COMPACT_ATOMS: atom_id res chain seq x y z
N MET A 1 5.22 46.77 -17.62
CA MET A 1 4.11 45.79 -17.57
C MET A 1 4.70 44.41 -17.84
N SER A 2 4.44 43.45 -16.94
CA SER A 2 4.57 42.00 -17.12
C SER A 2 5.54 41.36 -16.11
N SER A 3 5.01 40.98 -14.95
CA SER A 3 5.61 39.97 -14.09
C SER A 3 4.99 38.63 -14.47
N ALA A 4 5.77 37.80 -15.16
CA ALA A 4 5.42 36.41 -15.42
C ALA A 4 5.52 35.64 -14.10
N ARG A 5 4.35 35.38 -13.49
CA ARG A 5 4.22 34.58 -12.27
C ARG A 5 4.55 33.12 -12.62
N ALA A 6 5.78 32.70 -12.31
CA ALA A 6 6.19 31.30 -12.38
C ALA A 6 5.26 30.47 -11.48
N ARG A 7 4.44 29.61 -12.09
CA ARG A 7 3.57 28.69 -11.36
C ARG A 7 4.44 27.59 -10.77
N SER A 8 4.64 27.62 -9.46
CA SER A 8 5.22 26.50 -8.71
C SER A 8 4.29 25.30 -8.86
N ASN A 9 4.67 24.35 -9.71
CA ASN A 9 3.99 23.07 -9.81
C ASN A 9 4.48 22.18 -8.64
N GLY A 10 4.13 22.58 -7.42
CA GLY A 10 4.42 21.82 -6.21
C GLY A 10 3.41 20.70 -6.08
N GLY A 11 3.88 19.46 -6.13
CA GLY A 11 3.12 18.35 -5.57
C GLY A 11 2.83 18.62 -4.08
N PRO A 12 1.94 17.84 -3.45
CA PRO A 12 1.54 18.05 -2.06
C PRO A 12 2.66 17.84 -1.03
N GLN A 13 3.87 17.43 -1.43
CA GLN A 13 5.03 17.30 -0.57
C GLN A 13 6.03 18.45 -0.82
N PRO A 14 6.66 19.01 0.24
CA PRO A 14 7.74 19.99 0.10
C PRO A 14 8.91 19.43 -0.74
N VAL A 15 9.59 20.31 -1.48
CA VAL A 15 10.79 19.93 -2.27
C VAL A 15 11.90 19.46 -1.30
N PRO A 16 12.47 18.26 -1.48
CA PRO A 16 13.57 17.79 -0.64
C PRO A 16 14.79 18.73 -0.73
N GLY A 17 15.47 18.97 0.40
CA GLY A 17 16.74 19.68 0.43
C GLY A 17 17.89 18.86 -0.17
N HIS A 18 19.00 19.52 -0.52
CA HIS A 18 20.17 18.87 -1.10
C HIS A 18 20.79 17.79 -0.20
N GLU A 19 20.83 18.02 1.12
CA GLU A 19 21.35 17.06 2.10
C GLU A 19 20.48 15.78 2.17
N ALA A 20 19.16 15.94 2.18
CA ALA A 20 18.22 14.81 2.18
C ALA A 20 18.34 13.94 0.92
N THR A 21 18.69 14.56 -0.21
CA THR A 21 18.93 13.85 -1.47
C THR A 21 20.23 13.05 -1.42
N ALA A 22 21.30 13.63 -0.86
CA ALA A 22 22.59 12.96 -0.69
C ALA A 22 22.52 11.76 0.28
N HIS A 23 21.71 11.84 1.35
CA HIS A 23 21.48 10.71 2.26
C HIS A 23 20.71 9.55 1.60
N ALA A 24 19.76 9.85 0.69
CA ALA A 24 19.01 8.82 -0.02
C ALA A 24 19.86 8.01 -1.01
N GLU A 25 20.92 8.62 -1.54
CA GLU A 25 21.85 7.99 -2.49
C GLU A 25 22.92 7.13 -1.79
N ALA A 26 23.14 7.35 -0.49
CA ALA A 26 24.22 6.75 0.27
C ALA A 26 23.92 5.37 0.90
N GLU A 27 22.65 4.92 0.94
CA GLU A 27 22.32 3.70 1.70
C GLU A 27 21.19 2.89 1.07
N HIS A 28 21.53 2.06 0.08
CA HIS A 28 20.74 0.87 -0.27
C HIS A 28 21.32 -0.34 0.46
N THR A 29 21.30 -0.31 1.79
CA THR A 29 21.47 -1.52 2.59
C THR A 29 20.15 -2.26 2.53
N THR A 30 20.06 -3.24 1.62
CA THR A 30 18.96 -4.19 1.56
C THR A 30 18.71 -4.75 2.95
N CYS A 31 17.48 -4.60 3.46
CA CYS A 31 17.08 -5.15 4.76
C CYS A 31 17.18 -6.68 4.75
N ALA A 32 18.36 -7.19 5.06
CA ALA A 32 18.58 -8.58 5.39
C ALA A 32 19.73 -8.69 6.40
N SER A 33 19.40 -8.49 7.67
CA SER A 33 19.71 -9.49 8.71
C SER A 33 19.25 -8.97 10.08
N ALA A 34 18.16 -9.53 10.61
CA ALA A 34 17.97 -9.84 12.03
C ALA A 34 16.50 -10.20 12.31
N GLY A 35 16.27 -11.41 12.83
CA GLY A 35 15.21 -11.64 13.81
C GLY A 35 13.99 -12.46 13.39
N MET A 36 13.80 -12.78 12.11
CA MET A 36 12.68 -13.63 11.70
C MET A 36 13.12 -15.10 11.56
N PRO A 37 12.38 -16.08 12.11
CA PRO A 37 12.70 -17.49 11.91
C PRO A 37 12.75 -17.81 10.40
N LEU A 38 13.53 -18.80 9.98
CA LEU A 38 13.68 -19.18 8.56
C LEU A 38 12.35 -19.53 7.85
N THR A 39 11.29 -19.75 8.63
CA THR A 39 9.93 -20.00 8.15
C THR A 39 9.09 -18.75 7.96
N ALA A 40 9.49 -17.62 8.56
CA ALA A 40 8.73 -16.39 8.47
C ALA A 40 8.88 -15.75 7.09
N ARG A 41 7.74 -15.40 6.49
CA ARG A 41 7.62 -14.85 5.15
C ARG A 41 6.91 -13.50 5.24
N VAL A 42 7.41 -12.55 4.48
CA VAL A 42 6.72 -11.28 4.22
C VAL A 42 6.12 -11.37 2.84
N LEU A 43 4.80 -11.27 2.76
CA LEU A 43 4.06 -11.11 1.52
C LEU A 43 3.52 -9.69 1.47
N PHE A 44 3.36 -9.15 0.26
CA PHE A 44 2.71 -7.86 0.13
C PHE A 44 1.95 -7.73 -1.20
N ALA A 45 0.97 -6.83 -1.19
CA ALA A 45 0.22 -6.43 -2.37
C ALA A 45 0.06 -4.92 -2.36
N VAL A 46 0.27 -4.31 -3.52
CA VAL A 46 -0.11 -2.92 -3.81
C VAL A 46 -1.25 -2.97 -4.80
N VAL A 47 -2.41 -2.48 -4.37
CA VAL A 47 -3.67 -2.62 -5.09
C VAL A 47 -4.20 -1.22 -5.42
N ASP A 48 -4.65 -1.03 -6.65
CA ASP A 48 -5.27 0.24 -7.05
C ASP A 48 -6.72 0.37 -6.56
N ALA A 49 -7.34 1.54 -6.81
CA ALA A 49 -8.71 1.79 -6.39
C ALA A 49 -9.75 0.95 -7.15
N ASP A 50 -9.45 0.53 -8.37
CA ASP A 50 -10.31 -0.32 -9.21
C ASP A 50 -10.22 -1.81 -8.79
N GLY A 51 -9.28 -2.14 -7.91
CA GLY A 51 -9.05 -3.46 -7.33
C GLY A 51 -8.07 -4.31 -8.12
N LEU A 52 -7.23 -3.71 -8.97
CA LEU A 52 -6.18 -4.40 -9.70
C LEU A 52 -4.91 -4.50 -8.86
N LEU A 53 -4.26 -5.66 -8.93
CA LEU A 53 -2.94 -5.87 -8.33
C LEU A 53 -1.89 -5.19 -9.21
N VAL A 54 -1.28 -4.11 -8.72
CA VAL A 54 -0.25 -3.36 -9.44
C VAL A 54 1.12 -4.01 -9.28
N ARG A 55 1.42 -4.49 -8.07
CA ARG A 55 2.66 -5.22 -7.74
C ARG A 55 2.49 -5.98 -6.43
N GLY A 56 3.29 -7.00 -6.21
CA GLY A 56 3.28 -7.76 -4.97
C GLY A 56 4.38 -8.80 -4.89
N LEU A 57 4.49 -9.44 -3.73
CA LEU A 57 5.32 -10.61 -3.46
C LEU A 57 4.41 -11.65 -2.78
N GLY A 58 4.28 -12.83 -3.39
CA GLY A 58 3.34 -13.88 -2.96
C GLY A 58 1.86 -13.53 -3.18
N ALA A 59 1.54 -12.36 -3.73
CA ALA A 59 0.17 -11.99 -4.11
C ALA A 59 -0.14 -12.54 -5.51
N ALA A 60 -1.21 -13.34 -5.61
CA ALA A 60 -1.64 -13.98 -6.85
C ALA A 60 -2.69 -13.14 -7.60
N ALA A 61 -3.60 -12.49 -6.89
CA ALA A 61 -4.66 -11.67 -7.49
C ALA A 61 -5.21 -10.63 -6.51
N ALA A 62 -5.83 -9.59 -7.05
CA ALA A 62 -6.70 -8.69 -6.31
C ALA A 62 -7.97 -8.44 -7.11
N ASN A 63 -9.10 -8.27 -6.43
CA ASN A 63 -10.38 -7.96 -7.03
C ASN A 63 -11.20 -7.02 -6.15
N ARG A 64 -11.86 -6.05 -6.76
CA ARG A 64 -12.91 -5.25 -6.13
C ARG A 64 -14.23 -6.03 -6.10
N LEU A 65 -14.84 -6.12 -4.93
CA LEU A 65 -16.11 -6.81 -4.70
C LEU A 65 -17.30 -5.84 -4.70
N ARG A 66 -17.09 -4.65 -4.14
CA ARG A 66 -18.04 -3.52 -4.06
C ARG A 66 -17.23 -2.25 -3.80
N THR A 67 -17.88 -1.09 -3.85
CA THR A 67 -17.30 0.18 -3.39
C THR A 67 -16.62 0.01 -2.02
N GLY A 68 -15.33 0.32 -1.98
CA GLY A 68 -14.49 0.23 -0.80
C GLY A 68 -14.30 -1.19 -0.25
N MET A 69 -14.57 -2.24 -1.03
CA MET A 69 -14.43 -3.64 -0.58
C MET A 69 -13.64 -4.45 -1.61
N TYR A 70 -12.59 -5.10 -1.13
CA TYR A 70 -11.64 -5.82 -1.96
C TYR A 70 -11.33 -7.19 -1.37
N GLN A 71 -10.88 -8.08 -2.25
CA GLN A 71 -10.25 -9.34 -1.90
C GLN A 71 -8.85 -9.35 -2.49
N VAL A 72 -7.86 -9.72 -1.69
CA VAL A 72 -6.49 -9.97 -2.14
C VAL A 72 -6.17 -11.44 -1.89
N VAL A 73 -5.77 -12.15 -2.93
CA VAL A 73 -5.44 -13.59 -2.89
C VAL A 73 -3.93 -13.74 -2.93
N PHE A 74 -3.40 -14.57 -2.04
CA PHE A 74 -1.99 -14.95 -1.97
C PHE A 74 -1.80 -16.39 -2.44
N ASP A 75 -0.56 -16.75 -2.79
CA ASP A 75 -0.16 -18.09 -3.25
C ASP A 75 0.02 -19.11 -2.10
N GLN A 76 -0.20 -18.67 -0.85
CA GLN A 76 -0.10 -19.49 0.35
C GLN A 76 -1.23 -19.17 1.35
N ASP A 77 -1.46 -20.09 2.28
CA ASP A 77 -2.40 -19.90 3.40
C ASP A 77 -1.93 -18.73 4.30
N VAL A 78 -2.86 -17.83 4.64
CA VAL A 78 -2.62 -16.64 5.47
C VAL A 78 -3.48 -16.60 6.72
N THR A 79 -4.16 -17.70 7.06
CA THR A 79 -5.14 -17.78 8.16
C THR A 79 -4.54 -17.40 9.53
N GLY A 80 -3.26 -17.73 9.77
CA GLY A 80 -2.54 -17.41 11.00
C GLY A 80 -1.65 -16.17 10.92
N ALA A 81 -1.67 -15.44 9.80
CA ALA A 81 -0.75 -14.35 9.55
C ALA A 81 -1.22 -13.03 10.19
N SER A 82 -0.26 -12.16 10.53
CA SER A 82 -0.55 -10.78 10.88
C SER A 82 -0.77 -9.95 9.62
N LEU A 83 -1.81 -9.11 9.62
CA LEU A 83 -2.24 -8.31 8.47
C LEU A 83 -2.10 -6.83 8.78
N VAL A 84 -1.42 -6.09 7.91
CA VAL A 84 -1.25 -4.64 8.04
C VAL A 84 -1.63 -3.96 6.74
N GLY A 85 -2.61 -3.05 6.79
CA GLY A 85 -3.06 -2.28 5.63
C GLY A 85 -2.83 -0.79 5.82
N THR A 86 -2.49 -0.10 4.74
CA THR A 86 -2.43 1.37 4.68
C THR A 86 -3.09 1.88 3.41
N VAL A 87 -3.83 2.99 3.50
CA VAL A 87 -4.28 3.71 2.30
C VAL A 87 -3.06 4.41 1.69
N GLY A 88 -2.80 4.17 0.40
CA GLY A 88 -1.57 4.61 -0.25
C GLY A 88 -1.65 4.53 -1.76
N LEU A 89 -1.04 5.49 -2.47
CA LEU A 89 -0.99 5.48 -3.93
C LEU A 89 -0.14 4.30 -4.43
N THR A 90 -0.43 3.83 -5.63
CA THR A 90 0.34 2.74 -6.26
C THR A 90 1.67 3.23 -6.85
N GLY A 91 1.75 4.53 -7.17
CA GLY A 91 2.97 5.22 -7.62
C GLY A 91 3.85 5.73 -6.47
N SER A 92 5.03 6.25 -6.81
CA SER A 92 6.04 6.73 -5.86
C SER A 92 5.95 8.24 -5.56
N SER A 93 5.00 8.95 -6.15
CA SER A 93 4.83 10.40 -5.99
C SER A 93 3.38 10.79 -5.76
N GLY A 94 3.18 11.92 -5.09
CA GLY A 94 1.86 12.41 -4.69
C GLY A 94 1.41 11.90 -3.31
N LEU A 95 0.22 12.32 -2.88
CA LEU A 95 -0.39 11.86 -1.64
C LEU A 95 -1.69 11.12 -1.95
N ALA A 96 -1.90 10.00 -1.28
CA ALA A 96 -3.17 9.32 -1.32
C ALA A 96 -4.25 10.21 -0.69
N PRO A 97 -5.50 10.17 -1.19
CA PRO A 97 -6.60 10.80 -0.49
C PRO A 97 -6.70 10.26 0.94
N VAL A 98 -6.94 11.14 1.92
CA VAL A 98 -7.07 10.74 3.33
C VAL A 98 -8.22 9.78 3.54
N GLY A 99 -8.02 8.71 4.30
CA GLY A 99 -9.02 7.67 4.50
C GLY A 99 -8.61 6.66 5.55
N GLN A 100 -9.47 5.67 5.74
CA GLN A 100 -9.30 4.60 6.70
C GLN A 100 -9.28 3.25 5.97
N ILE A 101 -8.68 2.25 6.59
CA ILE A 101 -8.60 0.89 6.07
C ILE A 101 -8.80 -0.11 7.22
N ALA A 102 -9.53 -1.17 6.93
CA ALA A 102 -9.65 -2.34 7.79
C ALA A 102 -9.30 -3.60 6.99
N VAL A 103 -8.62 -4.53 7.65
CA VAL A 103 -8.12 -5.77 7.04
C VAL A 103 -8.49 -6.96 7.92
N ALA A 104 -8.86 -8.08 7.30
CA ALA A 104 -9.13 -9.33 7.98
C ALA A 104 -8.92 -10.52 7.03
N GLY A 105 -8.74 -11.72 7.55
CA GLY A 105 -8.80 -12.94 6.73
C GLY A 105 -10.15 -13.07 6.03
N ARG A 106 -10.16 -13.59 4.80
CA ARG A 106 -11.39 -13.78 4.03
C ARG A 106 -12.10 -15.05 4.50
N THR A 107 -13.33 -14.89 4.99
CA THR A 107 -14.14 -16.02 5.47
C THR A 107 -14.29 -17.09 4.38
N GLY A 108 -13.87 -18.32 4.71
CA GLY A 108 -13.97 -19.47 3.80
C GLY A 108 -12.89 -19.54 2.71
N ILE A 109 -11.93 -18.60 2.66
CA ILE A 109 -10.84 -18.60 1.68
C ILE A 109 -9.51 -18.39 2.42
N PRO A 110 -8.78 -19.47 2.77
CA PRO A 110 -7.65 -19.43 3.70
C PRO A 110 -6.45 -18.63 3.17
N ASN A 111 -6.29 -18.53 1.84
CA ASN A 111 -5.24 -17.78 1.19
C ASN A 111 -5.68 -16.37 0.75
N ALA A 112 -6.75 -15.82 1.31
CA ALA A 112 -7.23 -14.50 0.94
C ALA A 112 -7.46 -13.57 2.13
N VAL A 113 -7.24 -12.28 1.87
CA VAL A 113 -7.47 -11.17 2.80
C VAL A 113 -8.65 -10.35 2.26
N PHE A 114 -9.61 -10.07 3.15
CA PHE A 114 -10.66 -9.10 2.92
C PHE A 114 -10.18 -7.72 3.37
N VAL A 115 -10.33 -6.74 2.50
CA VAL A 115 -9.93 -5.36 2.75
C VAL A 115 -11.13 -4.45 2.54
N THR A 116 -11.33 -3.52 3.47
CA THR A 116 -12.30 -2.44 3.28
C THR A 116 -11.65 -1.09 3.45
N THR A 117 -11.97 -0.15 2.56
CA THR A 117 -11.47 1.22 2.60
C THR A 117 -12.61 2.21 2.74
N PHE A 118 -12.35 3.27 3.51
CA PHE A 118 -13.31 4.31 3.82
C PHE A 118 -12.71 5.68 3.59
N ASP A 119 -13.54 6.68 3.35
CA ASP A 119 -13.13 8.07 3.44
C ASP A 119 -12.88 8.54 4.88
N CYS A 120 -12.44 9.80 5.01
CA CYS A 120 -12.19 10.39 6.32
C CYS A 120 -13.45 10.52 7.17
N ALA A 121 -14.65 10.45 6.57
CA ALA A 121 -15.93 10.44 7.27
C ALA A 121 -16.41 9.02 7.63
N GLY A 122 -15.66 7.97 7.26
CA GLY A 122 -16.02 6.57 7.52
C GLY A 122 -16.99 5.98 6.50
N SER A 123 -17.27 6.66 5.38
CA SER A 123 -18.10 6.11 4.30
C SER A 123 -17.28 5.21 3.39
N ALA A 124 -17.85 4.09 2.94
CA ALA A 124 -17.18 3.17 2.02
C ALA A 124 -16.76 3.91 0.74
N ALA A 125 -15.47 3.86 0.42
CA ALA A 125 -14.90 4.60 -0.70
C ALA A 125 -13.76 3.80 -1.32
N ASP A 126 -13.70 3.77 -2.65
CA ASP A 126 -12.63 3.09 -3.38
C ASP A 126 -11.32 3.85 -3.21
N ARG A 127 -10.29 3.17 -2.70
CA ARG A 127 -8.99 3.75 -2.40
C ARG A 127 -7.88 2.78 -2.75
N PRO A 128 -6.78 3.25 -3.34
CA PRO A 128 -5.60 2.42 -3.48
C PRO A 128 -5.00 2.16 -2.10
N PHE A 129 -4.43 0.98 -1.92
CA PHE A 129 -3.89 0.56 -0.64
C PHE A 129 -2.68 -0.36 -0.80
N HIS A 130 -1.86 -0.39 0.25
CA HIS A 130 -0.79 -1.35 0.41
C HIS A 130 -1.21 -2.32 1.51
N LEU A 131 -0.94 -3.60 1.31
CA LEU A 131 -1.22 -4.66 2.25
C LEU A 131 0.07 -5.46 2.47
N ALA A 132 0.44 -5.65 3.73
CA ALA A 132 1.50 -6.54 4.15
C ALA A 132 0.91 -7.71 4.96
N VAL A 133 1.42 -8.90 4.68
CA VAL A 133 1.08 -10.14 5.39
C VAL A 133 2.37 -10.69 5.98
N LEU A 134 2.38 -10.89 7.30
CA LEU A 134 3.52 -11.42 8.04
C LEU A 134 3.13 -12.78 8.58
N SER A 135 3.68 -13.85 7.99
CA SER A 135 3.36 -15.25 8.30
C SER A 135 4.57 -16.00 8.81
#